data_AF-A0A239MA68-F1
#
_entry.id   AF-A0A239MA68-F1
#
_cell.length_a   1.000
_cell.length_b   1.000
_cell.length_c   1.000
_cell.angle_alpha   90.00
_cell.angle_beta   90.00
_cell.angle_gamma   90.00
#
_symmetry.space_group_name_H-M   'P 1'
#
loop_
_entity.id
_entity.type
_entity.pdbx_description
1 polymer ?
#
loop_
_entity_poly.entity_id
_entity_poly.type
_entity_poly.pdbx_seq_one_letter_code
_entity_poly.pdbx_strand_id
1 'polypeptide(L)' 'MHGARARDGAEYLPGHTGREVRAAVVVRARVRAPELVGNGGWINTGGQDLTVVDLRGTCVILDFWASIRE' A
#
# COMPACT_ATOMS: atom_id res chain seq x y z
N MET A 1 -11.11 37.83 16.57
CA MET A 1 -12.05 36.87 15.96
C MET A 1 -11.21 35.87 15.17
N HIS A 2 -10.93 34.71 15.77
CA HIS A 2 -10.06 33.66 15.22
C HIS A 2 -10.90 32.78 14.28
N GLY A 3 -10.70 32.91 12.96
CA GLY A 3 -11.28 32.00 11.97
C GLY A 3 -10.34 30.82 11.75
N ALA A 4 -10.77 29.62 12.11
CA ALA A 4 -9.97 28.40 12.03
C ALA A 4 -9.59 28.07 10.57
N ARG A 5 -8.29 27.91 10.32
CA ARG A 5 -7.76 27.31 9.09
C ARG A 5 -8.28 25.87 8.97
N ALA A 6 -9.00 25.57 7.89
CA ALA A 6 -9.21 24.19 7.47
C ALA A 6 -7.84 23.55 7.24
N ARG A 7 -7.65 22.34 7.78
CA ARG A 7 -6.34 21.67 7.88
C ARG A 7 -5.79 21.14 6.56
N ASP A 8 -6.51 21.30 5.45
CA ASP A 8 -6.13 20.75 4.16
C ASP A 8 -6.00 21.89 3.15
N GLY A 9 -4.75 22.34 2.94
CA GLY A 9 -4.37 23.45 2.07
C GLY A 9 -4.51 23.15 0.57
N ALA A 10 -5.72 22.83 0.11
CA ALA A 10 -6.02 22.81 -1.31
C ALA A 10 -6.58 24.18 -1.73
N GLU A 11 -5.67 25.10 -2.06
CA GLU A 11 -6.02 26.36 -2.72
C GLU A 11 -6.34 26.09 -4.19
N TYR A 12 -7.45 26.63 -4.68
CA TYR A 12 -7.93 26.45 -6.05
C TYR A 12 -7.38 27.57 -6.95
N LEU A 13 -6.58 27.20 -7.95
CA LEU A 13 -6.14 28.12 -9.01
C LEU A 13 -7.02 27.90 -10.25
N PRO A 14 -7.60 28.93 -10.88
CA PRO A 14 -8.38 28.74 -12.10
C PRO A 14 -7.44 28.64 -13.31
N GLY A 15 -7.55 27.56 -14.10
CA GLY A 15 -6.92 27.48 -15.42
C GLY A 15 -6.38 26.13 -15.90
N HIS A 16 -6.77 24.98 -15.35
CA HIS A 16 -6.18 23.69 -15.73
C HIS A 16 -7.18 22.84 -16.53
N THR A 17 -7.11 22.91 -17.85
CA THR A 17 -7.64 21.87 -18.75
C THR A 17 -6.74 20.65 -18.68
N GLY A 18 -7.06 19.74 -17.78
CA GLY A 18 -6.38 18.46 -17.62
C GLY A 18 -6.83 17.83 -16.31
N ARG A 19 -7.42 16.62 -16.36
CA ARG A 19 -8.00 15.91 -15.21
C ARG A 19 -6.93 15.66 -14.14
N GLU A 20 -6.79 16.59 -13.21
CA GLU A 20 -5.99 16.40 -11.99
C GLU A 20 -6.81 15.54 -11.02
N VAL A 21 -6.59 14.23 -11.03
CA VAL A 21 -7.10 13.34 -9.98
C VAL A 21 -6.29 13.63 -8.73
N ARG A 22 -6.80 14.53 -7.88
CA ARG A 22 -6.28 14.65 -6.51
C ARG A 22 -6.67 13.38 -5.78
N ALA A 23 -5.71 12.49 -5.59
CA ALA A 23 -5.85 11.42 -4.63
C ALA A 23 -6.06 12.09 -3.27
N ALA A 24 -7.29 12.07 -2.77
CA ALA A 24 -7.54 12.45 -1.39
C ALA A 24 -6.58 11.63 -0.53
N VAL A 25 -5.77 12.30 0.29
CA VAL A 25 -4.87 11.61 1.22
C VAL A 25 -5.73 10.98 2.29
N VAL A 26 -6.19 9.76 2.03
CA VAL A 26 -6.82 8.94 3.05
C VAL A 26 -5.71 8.53 4.01
N VAL A 27 -5.69 9.14 5.19
CA VAL A 27 -4.82 8.71 6.28
C VAL A 27 -5.26 7.30 6.69
N ARG A 28 -4.59 6.28 6.13
CA ARG A 28 -4.79 4.88 6.52
C ARG A 28 -4.02 4.59 7.80
N ALA A 29 -4.67 3.90 8.72
CA ALA A 29 -3.98 3.37 9.91
C ALA A 29 -2.81 2.47 9.46
N ARG A 30 -1.62 2.71 10.03
CA ARG A 30 -0.47 1.82 9.83
C ARG A 30 -0.64 0.60 10.72
N VAL A 31 -0.78 -0.57 10.10
CA VAL A 31 -0.80 -1.86 10.77
C VAL A 31 0.52 -2.60 10.52
N ARG A 32 0.92 -3.44 11.46
CA ARG A 32 2.03 -4.38 11.25
C ARG A 32 1.59 -5.44 10.27
N ALA A 33 2.44 -5.77 9.31
CA ALA A 33 2.22 -6.92 8.45
C ALA A 33 2.13 -8.20 9.32
N PRO A 34 1.12 -9.06 9.10
CA PRO A 34 1.10 -10.41 9.67
C PRO A 34 2.28 -11.24 9.15
N GLU A 35 2.64 -12.30 9.87
CA GLU A 35 3.65 -13.25 9.38
C GLU A 35 3.16 -13.97 8.11
N LEU A 36 4.07 -14.19 7.16
CA LEU A 36 3.75 -14.90 5.92
C LEU A 36 3.96 -16.40 6.13
N VAL A 37 2.87 -17.12 6.39
CA VAL A 37 2.89 -18.58 6.57
C VAL A 37 2.65 -19.25 5.22
N GLY A 38 3.70 -19.88 4.67
CA GLY A 38 3.65 -20.62 3.41
C GLY A 38 2.94 -21.97 3.57
N ASN A 39 1.61 -21.98 3.65
CA ASN A 39 0.85 -23.24 3.75
C ASN A 39 0.95 -24.01 2.42
N GLY A 40 1.84 -25.01 2.36
CA GLY A 40 2.24 -25.71 1.12
C GLY A 40 3.66 -25.42 0.65
N GLY A 41 4.41 -24.59 1.39
CA GLY A 41 5.78 -24.19 1.11
C GLY A 41 5.90 -22.97 0.19
N TRP A 42 7.11 -22.42 0.12
CA TRP A 42 7.46 -21.35 -0.80
C TRP A 42 8.00 -21.92 -2.12
N ILE A 43 7.60 -21.29 -3.23
CA ILE A 43 8.13 -21.60 -4.56
C ILE A 43 9.13 -20.52 -4.97
N ASN A 44 10.09 -20.86 -5.83
CA ASN A 44 11.13 -19.95 -6.33
C ASN A 44 12.06 -19.33 -5.26
N THR A 45 12.15 -19.92 -4.07
CA THR A 45 13.02 -19.44 -2.97
C THR A 45 14.28 -20.29 -2.78
N GLY A 46 14.57 -21.22 -3.69
CA GLY A 46 15.66 -22.20 -3.50
C GLY A 46 15.42 -23.14 -2.32
N GLY A 47 14.16 -23.39 -1.96
CA GLY A 47 13.76 -24.25 -0.84
C GLY A 47 13.90 -23.59 0.53
N GLN A 48 14.16 -22.28 0.59
CA GLN A 48 14.17 -21.52 1.83
C GLN A 48 12.78 -20.98 2.15
N ASP A 49 12.45 -20.98 3.43
CA ASP A 49 11.26 -20.27 3.90
C ASP A 49 11.54 -18.76 3.97
N LEU A 50 10.55 -17.96 3.58
CA LEU A 50 10.59 -16.50 3.73
C LEU A 50 9.83 -16.06 4.97
N THR A 51 10.43 -15.16 5.74
CA THR A 51 9.79 -14.45 6.86
C THR A 51 9.62 -12.97 6.55
N VAL A 52 8.73 -12.28 7.28
CA VAL A 52 8.59 -10.81 7.18
C VAL A 52 9.88 -10.08 7.58
N VAL A 53 10.73 -10.67 8.42
CA VAL A 53 12.01 -10.07 8.84
C VAL A 53 12.99 -10.01 7.68
N ASP A 54 13.03 -11.04 6.84
CA ASP A 54 13.97 -11.14 5.70
C ASP A 54 13.70 -10.08 4.63
N LEU A 55 12.47 -9.54 4.60
CA LEU A 55 12.02 -8.56 3.59
C LEU A 55 12.15 -7.10 4.04
N ARG A 56 12.67 -6.84 5.25
CA ARG A 56 12.80 -5.47 5.78
C ARG A 56 13.74 -4.64 4.93
N GLY A 57 13.43 -3.34 4.82
CA GLY A 57 14.19 -2.39 3.99
C GLY A 57 13.83 -2.43 2.51
N THR A 58 12.90 -3.30 2.10
CA THR A 58 12.38 -3.35 0.73
C THR A 58 10.89 -3.00 0.69
N CYS A 59 10.42 -2.60 -0.49
CA CYS A 59 8.99 -2.49 -0.76
C CYS A 59 8.49 -3.85 -1.25
N VAL A 60 7.56 -4.46 -0.53
CA VAL A 60 6.98 -5.76 -0.88
C VAL A 60 5.59 -5.55 -1.47
N ILE A 61 5.34 -6.18 -2.62
CA ILE A 61 4.00 -6.28 -3.22
C ILE A 61 3.51 -7.69 -2.98
N LEU A 62 2.39 -7.82 -2.28
CA LEU A 62 1.73 -9.11 -2.04
C LEU A 62 0.57 -9.24 -3.02
N ASP A 63 0.65 -10.21 -3.92
CA ASP A 63 -0.37 -10.50 -4.92
C ASP A 63 -1.10 -11.80 -4.56
N PHE A 64 -2.41 -11.69 -4.29
CA PHE A 64 -3.24 -12.84 -3.94
C PHE A 64 -3.86 -13.40 -5.21
N TRP A 65 -3.50 -14.63 -5.56
CA TRP A 65 -3.96 -15.30 -6.77
C TRP A 65 -4.40 -16.73 -6.47
N ALA A 66 -5.24 -17.28 -7.35
CA ALA A 66 -5.60 -18.69 -7.34
C ALA A 66 -5.53 -19.22 -8.77
N SER A 67 -4.80 -20.32 -8.98
CA SER A 67 -4.96 -21.11 -10.19
C SER A 67 -6.16 -22.02 -10.01
N ILE A 68 -7.19 -21.78 -10.82
CA ILE A 68 -8.27 -22.74 -10.99
C ILE A 68 -7.78 -23.73 -12.04
N ARG A 69 -7.94 -25.02 -11.74
CA ARG A 69 -7.77 -26.10 -12.72
C ARG A 69 -9.16 -26.53 -13.17
N GLU A 70 -9.28 -26.93 -14.43
CA GLU A 70 -10.51 -27.47 -15.03
C GLU A 70 -10.85 -28.86 -14.48
#